data_AF-A0A7W8CK60-F1
#
_entry.id   AF-A0A7W8CK60-F1
#
_cell.length_a   1.000
_cell.length_b   1.000
_cell.length_c   1.000
_cell.angle_alpha   90.00
_cell.angle_beta   90.00
_cell.angle_gamma   90.00
#
_symmetry.space_group_name_H-M   'P 1'
#
loop_
_entity.id
_entity.type
_entity.pdbx_description
1 polymer ?
#
loop_
_entity_poly.entity_id
_entity_poly.type
_entity_poly.pdbx_seq_one_letter_code
_entity_poly.pdbx_strand_id
1 'polypeptide(L)'
;MRLVDQNTGSVEVLLDNTSSNYPHNVALAGSDSEGKVTFTFSPPWLVLEPGQTTKALAEFTVPEVRAGETQIRQLTITASEDNTTAEATVIVNQERTVAAPLRLRMDPSSPHVRDSESTVVTLIVDNRGPTTARTVQFEGRDPQGVVRFAFANHTLSVPADRAVTTSVRISAPPPPSGKESLKPFSVVATYGDGEVEVTGEFAQSTSVTAYSVSRLTVTPETLRSDNRQGQLQFCIENRHESQWLQAGMSGTDLEGVVQFEFSPPGFDVPPGGVAWGLVSVSAPNPAKRDEDATRQLEITASDEHESLTTKATFIHAGWDWIPIVQAALIVFGGVLAMWGAAEPWASNAKLFNARWLFESNWWSNSANTGLLDKLNQYGVMFLWHQTPDQFVVFSQPPERISIFVLAIAMIVTAFVSVGKWSIRVAALIAVAAIGYWLLLLISLAWQHVSIGAPSYGIILVLFGAAFGLAGGLWARVTNK
;
A
#
# COMPACT_ATOMS: atom_id res chain seq x y z
N MET A 1 -71.94 24.01 -33.81
CA MET A 1 -70.59 24.27 -34.38
C MET A 1 -69.58 23.38 -33.69
N ARG A 2 -68.52 22.94 -34.38
CA ARG A 2 -67.42 22.16 -33.79
C ARG A 2 -66.12 22.95 -33.85
N LEU A 3 -65.42 23.06 -32.73
CA LEU A 3 -64.08 23.64 -32.63
C LEU A 3 -63.12 22.51 -32.24
N VAL A 4 -62.16 22.19 -33.11
CA VAL A 4 -61.12 21.17 -32.84
C VAL A 4 -59.79 21.89 -32.75
N ASP A 5 -59.16 21.83 -31.58
CA ASP A 5 -57.89 22.50 -31.28
C ASP A 5 -57.94 24.03 -31.56
N GLN A 6 -59.13 24.63 -31.43
CA GLN A 6 -59.40 26.05 -31.67
C GLN A 6 -60.26 26.61 -30.53
N ASN A 7 -60.06 27.90 -30.24
CA ASN A 7 -60.79 28.62 -29.20
C ASN A 7 -61.68 29.74 -29.77
N THR A 8 -61.69 29.93 -31.09
CA THR A 8 -62.40 31.03 -31.76
C THR A 8 -63.39 30.48 -32.77
N GLY A 9 -64.60 31.06 -32.83
CA GLY A 9 -65.60 30.73 -33.82
C GLY A 9 -66.42 31.93 -34.25
N SER A 10 -67.19 31.78 -35.33
CA SER A 10 -68.05 32.84 -35.86
C SER A 10 -69.38 32.27 -36.35
N VAL A 11 -70.47 33.00 -36.15
CA VAL A 11 -71.80 32.68 -36.65
C VAL A 11 -72.48 33.91 -37.26
N GLU A 12 -73.26 33.72 -38.31
CA GLU A 12 -74.14 34.76 -38.84
C GLU A 12 -75.47 34.77 -38.07
N VAL A 13 -75.87 35.93 -37.58
CA VAL A 13 -77.15 36.18 -36.91
C VAL A 13 -78.09 36.80 -37.93
N LEU A 14 -79.15 36.08 -38.31
CA LEU A 14 -80.20 36.60 -39.17
C LEU A 14 -81.31 37.22 -38.32
N LEU A 15 -81.58 38.49 -38.54
CA LEU A 15 -82.69 39.22 -37.94
C LEU A 15 -83.78 39.41 -38.98
N ASP A 16 -85.01 39.04 -38.62
CA ASP A 16 -86.16 39.03 -39.52
C ASP A 16 -87.23 40.02 -39.04
N ASN A 17 -87.46 41.07 -39.84
CA ASN A 17 -88.48 42.07 -39.62
C ASN A 17 -89.57 42.06 -40.73
N THR A 18 -89.74 40.93 -41.41
CA THR A 18 -90.67 40.81 -42.55
C THR A 18 -92.14 40.95 -42.17
N SER A 19 -92.46 40.73 -40.90
CA SER A 19 -93.84 40.77 -40.37
C SER A 19 -94.21 42.09 -39.68
N SER A 20 -93.30 43.06 -39.62
CA SER A 20 -93.55 44.38 -39.04
C SER A 20 -93.67 45.46 -40.12
N ASN A 21 -94.49 46.47 -39.84
CA ASN A 21 -94.62 47.67 -40.65
C ASN A 21 -93.86 48.87 -40.06
N TYR A 22 -93.04 48.67 -39.03
CA TYR A 22 -92.21 49.70 -38.40
C TYR A 22 -90.73 49.30 -38.39
N PRO A 23 -89.79 50.27 -38.44
CA PRO A 23 -88.37 49.98 -38.28
C PRO A 23 -88.06 49.63 -36.82
N HIS A 24 -87.10 48.73 -36.61
CA HIS A 24 -86.66 48.30 -35.28
C HIS A 24 -85.17 48.57 -35.06
N ASN A 25 -84.80 49.14 -33.91
CA ASN A 25 -83.42 49.40 -33.51
C ASN A 25 -82.94 48.31 -32.56
N VAL A 26 -82.19 47.35 -33.08
CA VAL A 26 -81.80 46.15 -32.34
C VAL A 26 -80.34 46.23 -31.90
N ALA A 27 -80.10 46.08 -30.60
CA ALA A 27 -78.78 45.86 -30.03
C ALA A 27 -78.52 44.35 -29.87
N LEU A 28 -77.33 43.89 -30.25
CA LEU A 28 -76.91 42.51 -30.15
C LEU A 28 -75.97 42.30 -28.97
N ALA A 29 -76.25 41.27 -28.17
CA ALA A 29 -75.40 40.82 -27.09
C ALA A 29 -75.27 39.29 -27.13
N GLY A 30 -74.21 38.78 -26.51
CA GLY A 30 -73.95 37.36 -26.38
C GLY A 30 -73.70 37.02 -24.92
N SER A 31 -74.19 35.86 -24.49
CA SER A 31 -73.96 35.33 -23.16
C SER A 31 -73.79 33.81 -23.21
N ASP A 32 -73.21 33.25 -22.15
CA ASP A 32 -73.15 31.82 -21.91
C ASP A 32 -73.47 31.53 -20.44
N SER A 33 -73.83 30.29 -20.12
CA SER A 33 -74.21 29.90 -18.76
C SER A 33 -73.09 30.04 -17.72
N GLU A 34 -71.83 30.07 -18.14
CA GLU A 34 -70.67 30.25 -17.25
C GLU A 34 -70.15 31.69 -17.24
N GLY A 35 -70.61 32.57 -18.14
CA GLY A 35 -70.14 33.94 -18.29
C GLY A 35 -68.66 34.06 -18.69
N LYS A 36 -68.12 33.06 -19.39
CA LYS A 36 -66.69 33.00 -19.77
C LYS A 36 -66.45 33.23 -21.26
N VAL A 37 -67.49 33.21 -22.09
CA VAL A 37 -67.36 33.38 -23.54
C VAL A 37 -67.40 34.86 -23.87
N THR A 38 -66.39 35.32 -24.60
CA THR A 38 -66.34 36.71 -25.06
C THR A 38 -66.92 36.80 -26.45
N PHE A 39 -67.86 37.73 -26.68
CA PHE A 39 -68.50 37.95 -27.97
C PHE A 39 -68.10 39.30 -28.56
N THR A 40 -67.97 39.35 -29.89
CA THR A 40 -67.81 40.57 -30.67
C THR A 40 -68.83 40.53 -31.81
N PHE A 41 -69.63 41.58 -31.93
CA PHE A 41 -70.65 41.71 -32.96
C PHE A 41 -70.28 42.79 -33.97
N SER A 42 -70.43 42.49 -35.26
CA SER A 42 -70.17 43.42 -36.35
C SER A 42 -71.35 43.45 -37.31
N PRO A 43 -72.19 44.52 -37.28
CA PRO A 43 -72.21 45.63 -36.31
C PRO A 43 -72.81 45.22 -34.94
N PRO A 44 -72.53 45.95 -33.83
CA PRO A 44 -73.07 45.66 -32.50
C PRO A 44 -74.53 46.10 -32.30
N TRP A 45 -75.01 47.00 -33.16
CA TRP A 45 -76.41 47.41 -33.26
C TRP A 45 -76.75 47.64 -34.72
N LEU A 46 -78.01 47.47 -35.09
CA LEU A 46 -78.48 47.74 -36.46
C LEU A 46 -79.96 48.11 -36.50
N VAL A 47 -80.32 48.84 -37.55
CA VAL A 47 -81.70 49.23 -37.84
C VAL A 47 -82.29 48.23 -38.82
N LEU A 48 -83.38 47.59 -38.43
CA LEU A 48 -84.16 46.68 -39.27
C LEU A 48 -85.30 47.45 -39.91
N GLU A 49 -85.23 47.72 -41.21
CA GLU A 49 -86.32 48.38 -41.92
C GLU A 49 -87.58 47.48 -42.01
N PRO A 50 -88.78 48.06 -42.14
CA PRO A 50 -90.02 47.29 -42.32
C PRO A 50 -89.93 46.34 -43.52
N GLY A 51 -90.35 45.08 -43.34
CA GLY A 51 -90.40 44.11 -44.43
C GLY A 51 -89.04 43.52 -44.84
N GLN A 52 -87.95 43.79 -44.11
CA GLN A 52 -86.60 43.35 -44.45
C GLN A 52 -86.01 42.31 -43.49
N THR A 53 -84.96 41.63 -43.96
CA THR A 53 -84.06 40.83 -43.12
C THR A 53 -82.66 41.42 -43.19
N THR A 54 -81.90 41.36 -42.10
CA THR A 54 -80.50 41.81 -42.06
C THR A 54 -79.65 40.79 -41.31
N LYS A 55 -78.35 40.76 -41.63
CA LYS A 55 -77.38 39.87 -41.00
C LYS A 55 -76.38 40.65 -40.17
N ALA A 56 -75.96 40.09 -39.04
CA ALA A 56 -74.81 40.52 -38.28
C ALA A 56 -73.84 39.34 -38.08
N LEU A 57 -72.54 39.62 -38.02
CA LEU A 57 -71.54 38.62 -37.68
C LEU A 57 -71.32 38.61 -36.16
N ALA A 58 -71.43 37.45 -35.53
CA ALA A 58 -71.07 37.24 -34.14
C ALA A 58 -69.82 36.36 -34.07
N GLU A 59 -68.71 36.96 -33.68
CA GLU A 59 -67.47 36.25 -33.37
C GLU A 59 -67.42 35.97 -31.87
N PHE A 60 -66.91 34.80 -31.49
CA PHE A 60 -66.79 34.43 -30.09
C PHE A 60 -65.47 33.72 -29.80
N THR A 61 -64.96 33.93 -28.59
CA THR A 61 -63.79 33.23 -28.05
C THR A 61 -64.21 32.45 -26.81
N VAL A 62 -63.98 31.13 -26.83
CA VAL A 62 -64.25 30.23 -25.72
C VAL A 62 -62.97 29.96 -24.90
N PRO A 63 -63.07 29.68 -23.59
CA PRO A 63 -61.94 29.25 -22.79
C PRO A 63 -61.29 27.98 -23.34
N GLU A 64 -59.99 27.83 -23.09
CA GLU A 64 -59.23 26.66 -23.48
C GLU A 64 -59.63 25.43 -22.63
N VAL A 65 -59.84 24.28 -23.28
CA VAL A 65 -60.15 22.98 -22.62
C VAL A 65 -58.89 22.12 -22.49
N ARG A 66 -58.89 21.17 -21.55
CA ARG A 66 -57.74 20.27 -21.34
C ARG A 66 -57.58 19.32 -22.52
N ALA A 67 -56.37 18.83 -22.76
CA ALA A 67 -56.13 17.83 -23.80
C ALA A 67 -56.93 16.56 -23.52
N GLY A 68 -57.61 16.03 -24.55
CA GLY A 68 -58.51 14.88 -24.46
C GLY A 68 -59.89 15.20 -23.90
N GLU A 69 -60.15 16.45 -23.50
CA GLU A 69 -61.45 16.88 -23.02
C GLU A 69 -62.33 17.31 -24.21
N THR A 70 -63.60 16.93 -24.14
CA THR A 70 -64.65 17.45 -25.00
C THR A 70 -65.62 18.24 -24.13
N GLN A 71 -65.84 19.51 -24.47
CA GLN A 71 -66.77 20.38 -23.76
C GLN A 71 -67.84 20.91 -24.70
N ILE A 72 -69.10 20.76 -24.30
CA ILE A 72 -70.23 21.33 -25.01
C ILE A 72 -70.64 22.61 -24.28
N ARG A 73 -70.69 23.73 -24.99
CA ARG A 73 -71.13 25.03 -24.48
C ARG A 73 -72.37 25.48 -25.23
N GLN A 74 -73.34 25.99 -24.47
CA GLN A 74 -74.52 26.63 -25.02
C GLN A 74 -74.33 28.14 -24.95
N LEU A 75 -74.31 28.79 -26.11
CA LEU A 75 -74.21 30.23 -26.24
C LEU A 75 -75.60 30.79 -26.55
N THR A 76 -75.95 31.90 -25.93
CA THR A 76 -77.20 32.63 -26.18
C THR A 76 -76.86 33.97 -26.80
N ILE A 77 -77.36 34.22 -28.00
CA ILE A 77 -77.30 35.51 -28.67
C ILE A 77 -78.63 36.20 -28.44
N THR A 78 -78.60 37.38 -27.85
CA THR A 78 -79.79 38.17 -27.52
C THR A 78 -79.83 39.40 -28.42
N ALA A 79 -80.93 39.53 -29.15
CA ALA A 79 -81.34 40.75 -29.82
C ALA A 79 -82.31 41.50 -28.90
N SER A 80 -81.98 42.74 -28.55
CA SER A 80 -82.78 43.54 -27.63
C SER A 80 -83.17 44.87 -28.25
N GLU A 81 -84.42 45.25 -28.03
CA GLU A 81 -84.99 46.54 -28.39
C GLU A 81 -85.98 46.96 -27.31
N ASP A 82 -85.74 48.12 -26.69
CA ASP A 82 -86.49 48.63 -25.54
C ASP A 82 -86.68 47.58 -24.44
N ASN A 83 -87.89 47.00 -24.33
CA ASN A 83 -88.28 45.97 -23.37
C ASN A 83 -88.59 44.61 -24.01
N THR A 84 -88.25 44.43 -25.29
CA THR A 84 -88.47 43.20 -26.04
C THR A 84 -87.14 42.55 -26.39
N THR A 85 -87.09 41.23 -26.24
CA THR A 85 -85.88 40.44 -26.50
C THR A 85 -86.21 39.22 -27.34
N ALA A 86 -85.37 38.94 -28.33
CA ALA A 86 -85.34 37.70 -29.09
C ALA A 86 -84.02 36.98 -28.83
N GLU A 87 -84.07 35.67 -28.65
CA GLU A 87 -82.88 34.87 -28.33
C GLU A 87 -82.66 33.77 -29.36
N ALA A 88 -81.40 33.57 -29.73
CA ALA A 88 -80.94 32.47 -30.55
C ALA A 88 -79.89 31.67 -29.79
N THR A 89 -80.00 30.35 -29.80
CA THR A 89 -79.05 29.45 -29.13
C THR A 89 -78.06 28.86 -30.12
N VAL A 90 -76.77 28.91 -29.80
CA VAL A 90 -75.69 28.28 -30.56
C VAL A 90 -75.00 27.23 -29.68
N ILE A 91 -75.01 25.98 -30.12
CA ILE A 91 -74.29 24.90 -29.45
C ILE A 91 -72.88 24.79 -30.04
N VAL A 92 -71.86 24.95 -29.20
CA VAL A 92 -70.45 24.81 -29.56
C VAL A 92 -69.91 23.54 -28.91
N ASN A 93 -69.46 22.60 -29.73
CA ASN A 93 -68.74 21.41 -29.30
C ASN A 93 -67.24 21.66 -29.47
N GLN A 94 -66.55 21.86 -28.37
CA GLN A 94 -65.11 22.10 -28.33
C GLN A 94 -64.40 20.80 -27.96
N GLU A 95 -63.40 20.42 -28.75
CA GLU A 95 -62.59 19.23 -28.55
C GLU A 95 -61.12 19.61 -28.63
N ARG A 96 -60.30 19.01 -27.76
CA ARG A 96 -58.85 19.13 -27.83
C ARG A 96 -58.19 17.77 -27.95
N THR A 97 -57.39 17.60 -28.99
CA THR A 97 -56.74 16.34 -29.30
C THR A 97 -55.61 16.07 -28.30
N VAL A 98 -55.48 14.82 -27.82
CA VAL A 98 -54.29 14.39 -27.06
C VAL A 98 -53.14 14.22 -28.04
N ALA A 99 -52.10 15.04 -27.91
CA ALA A 99 -50.92 14.90 -28.75
C ALA A 99 -50.25 13.54 -28.49
N ALA A 100 -49.90 12.80 -29.55
CA ALA A 100 -49.22 11.52 -29.40
C ALA A 100 -47.91 11.68 -28.58
N PRO A 101 -47.59 10.72 -27.70
CA PRO A 101 -46.38 10.78 -26.90
C PRO A 101 -45.14 10.70 -27.79
N LEU A 102 -44.09 11.42 -27.42
CA LEU A 102 -42.79 11.30 -28.05
C LEU A 102 -42.26 9.87 -27.83
N ARG A 103 -41.64 9.26 -28.83
CA ARG A 103 -40.97 7.97 -28.67
C ARG A 103 -39.46 8.17 -28.67
N LEU A 104 -38.78 7.56 -27.72
CA LEU A 104 -37.33 7.55 -27.60
C LEU A 104 -36.82 6.12 -27.75
N ARG A 105 -35.78 5.93 -28.57
CA ARG A 105 -35.10 4.65 -28.74
C ARG A 105 -33.59 4.84 -28.72
N MET A 106 -32.87 3.84 -28.23
CA MET A 106 -31.41 3.80 -28.20
C MET A 106 -30.89 2.69 -29.11
N ASP A 107 -29.80 2.96 -29.81
CA ASP A 107 -29.14 2.00 -30.70
C ASP A 107 -27.60 2.10 -30.62
N PRO A 108 -26.90 1.06 -30.12
CA PRO A 108 -27.45 -0.14 -29.47
C PRO A 108 -27.98 0.16 -28.06
N SER A 109 -28.96 -0.62 -27.58
CA SER A 109 -29.45 -0.54 -26.19
C SER A 109 -28.49 -1.15 -25.16
N SER A 110 -27.62 -2.06 -25.61
CA SER A 110 -26.65 -2.75 -24.78
C SER A 110 -25.25 -2.65 -25.41
N PRO A 111 -24.63 -1.47 -25.41
CA PRO A 111 -23.29 -1.32 -25.96
C PRO A 111 -22.29 -2.17 -25.17
N HIS A 112 -21.55 -3.02 -25.89
CA HIS A 112 -20.45 -3.80 -25.32
C HIS A 112 -19.13 -3.21 -25.80
N VAL A 113 -18.22 -2.96 -24.85
CA VAL A 113 -16.85 -2.56 -25.16
C VAL A 113 -15.85 -3.46 -24.46
N ARG A 114 -14.73 -3.69 -25.13
CA ARG A 114 -13.60 -4.43 -24.60
C ARG A 114 -12.40 -3.50 -24.53
N ASP A 115 -11.72 -3.50 -23.40
CA ASP A 115 -10.50 -2.69 -23.17
C ASP A 115 -10.71 -1.20 -23.47
N SER A 116 -11.92 -0.69 -23.19
CA SER A 116 -12.29 0.72 -23.39
C SER A 116 -13.19 1.22 -22.27
N GLU A 117 -12.98 2.47 -21.88
CA GLU A 117 -13.76 3.15 -20.84
C GLU A 117 -15.06 3.76 -21.37
N SER A 118 -15.19 3.88 -22.70
CA SER A 118 -16.31 4.61 -23.31
C SER A 118 -16.80 4.03 -24.63
N THR A 119 -18.05 4.36 -24.93
CA THR A 119 -18.73 4.04 -26.19
C THR A 119 -19.66 5.17 -26.58
N VAL A 120 -20.07 5.22 -27.84
CA VAL A 120 -21.07 6.17 -28.34
C VAL A 120 -22.29 5.39 -28.78
N VAL A 121 -23.46 5.77 -28.28
CA VAL A 121 -24.74 5.22 -28.72
C VAL A 121 -25.56 6.30 -29.42
N THR A 122 -26.42 5.87 -30.33
CA THR A 122 -27.34 6.74 -31.05
C THR A 122 -28.68 6.78 -30.33
N LEU A 123 -29.17 7.99 -30.06
CA LEU A 123 -30.52 8.25 -29.58
C LEU A 123 -31.38 8.65 -30.78
N ILE A 124 -32.52 7.97 -30.93
CA ILE A 124 -33.50 8.20 -31.99
C ILE A 124 -34.74 8.76 -31.33
N VAL A 125 -35.04 10.02 -31.61
CA VAL A 125 -36.22 10.71 -31.11
C VAL A 125 -37.26 10.79 -32.22
N ASP A 126 -38.41 10.17 -32.01
CA ASP A 126 -39.48 10.06 -33.00
C ASP A 126 -40.68 10.88 -32.56
N ASN A 127 -40.95 11.96 -33.31
CA ASN A 127 -42.08 12.88 -33.14
C ASN A 127 -43.08 12.72 -34.30
N ARG A 128 -43.26 11.49 -34.82
CA ARG A 128 -44.31 11.18 -35.80
C ARG A 128 -45.70 11.16 -35.16
N GLY A 129 -46.66 11.82 -35.80
CA GLY A 129 -48.05 11.94 -35.32
C GLY A 129 -48.48 13.38 -34.97
N PRO A 130 -47.78 14.09 -34.06
CA PRO A 130 -48.09 15.48 -33.75
C PRO A 130 -47.80 16.44 -34.90
N THR A 131 -48.59 17.51 -35.03
CA THR A 131 -48.41 18.58 -36.03
C THR A 131 -47.44 19.69 -35.59
N THR A 132 -46.94 19.62 -34.36
CA THR A 132 -46.07 20.63 -33.77
C THR A 132 -44.65 20.11 -33.57
N ALA A 133 -43.65 20.94 -33.87
CA ALA A 133 -42.28 20.68 -33.49
C ALA A 133 -42.13 20.68 -31.96
N ARG A 134 -41.22 19.87 -31.43
CA ARG A 134 -40.94 19.77 -29.99
C ARG A 134 -39.47 20.02 -29.71
N THR A 135 -39.21 20.77 -28.65
CA THR A 135 -37.85 20.92 -28.12
C THR A 135 -37.67 19.87 -27.02
N VAL A 136 -36.63 19.06 -27.14
CA VAL A 136 -36.35 17.94 -26.25
C VAL A 136 -35.05 18.20 -25.51
N GLN A 137 -35.04 18.03 -24.20
CA GLN A 137 -33.84 18.10 -23.38
C GLN A 137 -33.46 16.70 -22.87
N PHE A 138 -32.17 16.37 -22.94
CA PHE A 138 -31.67 15.06 -22.54
C PHE A 138 -30.92 15.10 -21.21
N GLU A 139 -31.15 14.07 -20.40
CA GLU A 139 -30.44 13.80 -19.16
C GLU A 139 -30.11 12.30 -19.08
N GLY A 140 -28.96 11.95 -18.50
CA GLY A 140 -28.59 10.57 -18.22
C GLY A 140 -28.81 10.28 -16.73
N ARG A 141 -29.43 9.14 -16.42
CA ARG A 141 -29.58 8.63 -15.07
C ARG A 141 -28.77 7.36 -14.90
N ASP A 142 -28.04 7.28 -13.79
CA ASP A 142 -27.33 6.10 -13.39
C ASP A 142 -27.66 5.77 -11.93
N PRO A 143 -28.35 4.64 -11.65
CA PRO A 143 -28.67 4.25 -10.28
C PRO A 143 -27.43 3.96 -9.42
N GLN A 144 -26.26 3.70 -10.02
CA GLN A 144 -25.02 3.37 -9.32
C GLN A 144 -24.08 4.58 -9.15
N GLY A 145 -24.27 5.68 -9.89
CA GLY A 145 -23.43 6.87 -9.86
C GLY A 145 -22.01 6.71 -10.41
N VAL A 146 -21.77 5.69 -11.24
CA VAL A 146 -20.48 5.32 -11.86
C VAL A 146 -20.40 5.72 -13.35
N VAL A 147 -21.52 5.70 -14.06
CA VAL A 147 -21.66 6.00 -15.49
C VAL A 147 -21.79 7.51 -15.71
N ARG A 148 -21.03 8.02 -16.68
CA ARG A 148 -21.03 9.42 -17.11
C ARG A 148 -21.59 9.53 -18.51
N PHE A 149 -22.32 10.62 -18.76
CA PHE A 149 -22.98 10.90 -20.02
C PHE A 149 -22.47 12.21 -20.60
N ALA A 150 -22.12 12.20 -21.89
CA ALA A 150 -21.81 13.39 -22.65
C ALA A 150 -22.64 13.40 -23.94
N PHE A 151 -23.66 14.25 -23.97
CA PHE A 151 -24.57 14.38 -25.11
C PHE A 151 -23.96 15.29 -26.17
N ALA A 152 -24.05 14.91 -27.45
CA ALA A 152 -23.63 15.78 -28.54
C ALA A 152 -24.45 17.07 -28.58
N ASN A 153 -25.75 16.97 -28.29
CA ASN A 153 -26.65 18.10 -28.08
C ASN A 153 -27.50 17.83 -26.85
N HIS A 154 -27.41 18.69 -25.83
CA HIS A 154 -28.27 18.61 -24.63
C HIS A 154 -29.72 18.99 -24.91
N THR A 155 -29.94 19.80 -25.94
CA THR A 155 -31.26 20.25 -26.39
C THR A 155 -31.38 20.01 -27.90
N LEU A 156 -32.48 19.42 -28.34
CA LEU A 156 -32.72 19.05 -29.72
C LEU A 156 -34.13 19.45 -30.15
N SER A 157 -34.23 20.23 -31.24
CA SER A 157 -35.52 20.54 -31.86
C SER A 157 -35.89 19.42 -32.84
N VAL A 158 -37.00 18.75 -32.56
CA VAL A 158 -37.53 17.65 -33.38
C VAL A 158 -38.74 18.17 -34.15
N PRO A 159 -38.66 18.28 -35.50
CA PRO A 159 -39.78 18.76 -36.30
C PRO A 159 -41.04 17.89 -36.15
N ALA A 160 -42.20 18.47 -36.48
CA ALA A 160 -43.44 17.72 -36.60
C ALA A 160 -43.29 16.62 -37.65
N ASP A 161 -43.90 15.46 -37.39
CA ASP A 161 -43.93 14.30 -38.27
C ASP A 161 -42.54 13.77 -38.71
N ARG A 162 -41.51 13.95 -37.87
CA ARG A 162 -40.14 13.53 -38.17
C ARG A 162 -39.50 12.78 -37.01
N ALA A 163 -38.49 11.99 -37.35
CA ALA A 163 -37.54 11.44 -36.39
C ALA A 163 -36.16 12.08 -36.60
N VAL A 164 -35.47 12.40 -35.50
CA VAL A 164 -34.13 13.00 -35.50
C VAL A 164 -33.22 12.14 -34.62
N THR A 165 -31.95 12.03 -35.01
CA THR A 165 -30.95 11.32 -34.24
C THR A 165 -29.99 12.28 -33.56
N THR A 166 -29.51 11.88 -32.39
CA THR A 166 -28.36 12.50 -31.73
C THR A 166 -27.51 11.39 -31.10
N SER A 167 -26.33 11.72 -30.61
CA SER A 167 -25.43 10.76 -29.99
C SER A 167 -25.15 11.13 -28.55
N VAL A 168 -24.93 10.11 -27.73
CA VAL A 168 -24.45 10.25 -26.35
C VAL A 168 -23.24 9.34 -26.18
N ARG A 169 -22.15 9.93 -25.68
CA ARG A 169 -21.00 9.17 -25.21
C ARG A 169 -21.28 8.73 -23.78
N ILE A 170 -21.17 7.44 -23.55
CA ILE A 170 -21.30 6.80 -22.24
C ILE A 170 -19.90 6.39 -21.82
N SER A 171 -19.50 6.71 -20.59
CA SER A 171 -18.21 6.26 -20.04
C SER A 171 -18.32 5.82 -18.60
N ALA A 172 -17.49 4.85 -18.22
CA ALA A 172 -17.38 4.37 -16.86
C ALA A 172 -16.00 3.71 -16.63
N PRO A 173 -15.48 3.69 -15.38
CA PRO A 173 -14.21 3.04 -15.07
C PRO A 173 -14.21 1.56 -15.49
N PRO A 174 -13.12 1.06 -16.11
CA PRO A 174 -13.05 -0.32 -16.55
C PRO A 174 -13.08 -1.28 -15.33
N PRO A 175 -13.62 -2.50 -15.48
CA PRO A 175 -13.53 -3.52 -14.43
C PRO A 175 -12.07 -3.99 -14.22
N PRO A 176 -11.80 -4.75 -13.15
CA PRO A 176 -10.49 -5.38 -12.96
C PRO A 176 -10.13 -6.32 -14.13
N SER A 177 -8.84 -6.41 -14.47
CA SER A 177 -8.31 -7.27 -15.53
C SER A 177 -8.92 -8.68 -15.54
N GLY A 178 -9.37 -9.14 -16.70
CA GLY A 178 -10.05 -10.43 -16.87
C GLY A 178 -11.49 -10.51 -16.34
N LYS A 179 -12.10 -9.39 -15.90
CA LYS A 179 -13.49 -9.34 -15.48
C LYS A 179 -14.39 -8.63 -16.49
N GLU A 180 -15.68 -8.90 -16.35
CA GLU A 180 -16.76 -8.22 -17.04
C GLU A 180 -17.64 -7.50 -16.01
N SER A 181 -18.13 -6.32 -16.37
CA SER A 181 -19.07 -5.53 -15.57
C SER A 181 -20.22 -5.06 -16.44
N LEU A 182 -21.43 -5.20 -15.92
CA LEU A 182 -22.67 -4.70 -16.51
C LEU A 182 -23.19 -3.55 -15.66
N LYS A 183 -23.40 -2.39 -16.29
CA LYS A 183 -23.86 -1.17 -15.61
C LYS A 183 -25.17 -0.71 -16.22
N PRO A 184 -26.32 -0.87 -15.53
CA PRO A 184 -27.59 -0.39 -16.03
C PRO A 184 -27.59 1.14 -16.04
N PHE A 185 -28.19 1.74 -17.06
CA PHE A 185 -28.35 3.18 -17.15
C PHE A 185 -29.65 3.53 -17.86
N SER A 186 -30.07 4.78 -17.77
CA SER A 186 -31.17 5.28 -18.60
C SER A 186 -30.91 6.67 -19.13
N VAL A 187 -31.54 6.98 -20.26
CA VAL A 187 -31.56 8.30 -20.86
C VAL A 187 -32.99 8.80 -20.85
N VAL A 188 -33.16 9.99 -20.31
CA VAL A 188 -34.43 10.67 -20.15
C VAL A 188 -34.50 11.83 -21.13
N ALA A 189 -35.61 11.91 -21.85
CA ALA A 189 -35.94 13.01 -22.73
C ALA A 189 -37.17 13.73 -22.19
N THR A 190 -37.01 15.00 -21.81
CA THR A 190 -38.10 15.88 -21.35
C THR A 190 -38.55 16.80 -22.48
N TYR A 191 -39.86 16.97 -22.65
CA TYR A 191 -40.46 17.79 -23.70
C TYR A 191 -41.78 18.42 -23.23
N GLY A 192 -41.78 19.74 -23.02
CA GLY A 192 -42.95 20.44 -22.48
C GLY A 192 -43.34 19.91 -21.09
N ASP A 193 -44.50 19.29 -20.98
CA ASP A 193 -45.04 18.63 -19.79
C ASP A 193 -44.82 17.10 -19.76
N GLY A 194 -44.19 16.54 -20.79
CA GLY A 194 -43.93 15.10 -20.93
C GLY A 194 -42.49 14.69 -20.66
N GLU A 195 -42.32 13.44 -20.22
CA GLU A 195 -41.03 12.75 -20.09
C GLU A 195 -41.13 11.38 -20.79
N VAL A 196 -40.05 10.97 -21.45
CA VAL A 196 -39.90 9.60 -21.94
C VAL A 196 -38.50 9.09 -21.59
N GLU A 197 -38.43 7.85 -21.12
CA GLU A 197 -37.20 7.21 -20.67
C GLU A 197 -36.88 6.00 -21.53
N VAL A 198 -35.59 5.82 -21.85
CA VAL A 198 -35.08 4.59 -22.46
C VAL A 198 -33.97 4.03 -21.59
N THR A 199 -34.07 2.74 -21.27
CA THR A 199 -33.09 2.02 -20.46
C THR A 199 -32.07 1.31 -21.35
N GLY A 200 -30.82 1.27 -20.92
CA GLY A 200 -29.75 0.51 -21.56
C GLY A 200 -28.84 -0.17 -20.54
N GLU A 201 -27.92 -0.99 -21.03
CA GLU A 201 -26.92 -1.68 -20.21
C GLU A 201 -25.53 -1.52 -20.82
N PHE A 202 -24.61 -0.91 -20.08
CA PHE A 202 -23.24 -0.73 -20.55
C PHE A 202 -22.39 -1.92 -20.09
N ALA A 203 -22.02 -2.77 -21.04
CA ALA A 203 -21.17 -3.93 -20.81
C ALA A 203 -19.71 -3.58 -21.08
N GLN A 204 -18.86 -3.72 -20.08
CA GLN A 204 -17.42 -3.52 -20.19
C GLN A 204 -16.70 -4.83 -19.86
N SER A 205 -15.83 -5.26 -20.74
CA SER A 205 -14.90 -6.36 -20.48
C SER A 205 -13.46 -5.86 -20.55
N THR A 206 -12.61 -6.36 -19.66
CA THR A 206 -11.16 -6.16 -19.73
C THR A 206 -10.47 -7.48 -19.98
N SER A 207 -9.52 -7.48 -20.90
CA SER A 207 -8.67 -8.63 -21.18
C SER A 207 -7.89 -9.04 -19.93
N VAL A 208 -7.58 -10.34 -19.84
CA VAL A 208 -6.63 -10.86 -18.86
C VAL A 208 -5.25 -10.30 -19.21
N THR A 209 -4.52 -9.76 -18.24
CA THR A 209 -3.16 -9.25 -18.43
C THR A 209 -2.13 -10.30 -18.03
N ALA A 210 -0.90 -10.18 -18.53
CA ALA A 210 0.20 -11.06 -18.13
C ALA A 210 0.36 -11.14 -16.61
N TYR A 211 0.30 -10.02 -15.90
CA TYR A 211 0.39 -9.96 -14.43
C TYR A 211 -0.74 -10.72 -13.73
N SER A 212 -1.99 -10.60 -14.20
CA SER A 212 -3.15 -11.20 -13.54
C SER A 212 -3.13 -12.74 -13.44
N VAL A 213 -2.38 -13.42 -14.31
CA VAL A 213 -2.23 -14.88 -14.33
C VAL A 213 -0.85 -15.36 -13.94
N SER A 214 0.13 -14.46 -13.82
CA SER A 214 1.51 -14.80 -13.51
C SER A 214 1.74 -15.12 -12.04
N ARG A 215 2.86 -15.77 -11.73
CA ARG A 215 3.22 -16.14 -10.36
C ARG A 215 4.66 -15.73 -10.04
N LEU A 216 4.83 -15.05 -8.90
CA LEU A 216 6.14 -14.75 -8.30
C LEU A 216 6.37 -15.67 -7.10
N THR A 217 7.53 -16.33 -7.07
CA THR A 217 7.96 -17.23 -5.98
C THR A 217 9.38 -16.90 -5.54
N VAL A 218 9.69 -17.14 -4.26
CA VAL A 218 11.01 -16.89 -3.67
C VAL A 218 11.46 -18.16 -2.95
N THR A 219 12.73 -18.51 -3.15
CA THR A 219 13.36 -19.71 -2.61
C THR A 219 14.73 -19.35 -2.00
N PRO A 220 14.98 -19.71 -0.73
CA PRO A 220 14.04 -20.27 0.23
C PRO A 220 13.00 -19.23 0.72
N GLU A 221 11.83 -19.67 1.19
CA GLU A 221 10.84 -18.78 1.81
C GLU A 221 11.33 -18.22 3.16
N THR A 222 12.18 -18.97 3.86
CA THR A 222 12.86 -18.55 5.09
C THR A 222 14.36 -18.73 4.94
N LEU A 223 15.08 -17.62 4.96
CA LEU A 223 16.54 -17.60 4.93
C LEU A 223 17.07 -17.33 6.34
N ARG A 224 17.87 -18.27 6.86
CA ARG A 224 18.63 -18.08 8.10
C ARG A 224 20.10 -17.85 7.76
N SER A 225 20.68 -16.74 8.26
CA SER A 225 22.08 -16.38 8.04
C SER A 225 22.75 -16.00 9.35
N ASP A 226 23.99 -16.44 9.55
CA ASP A 226 24.80 -15.99 10.70
C ASP A 226 25.40 -14.58 10.46
N ASN A 227 25.25 -14.07 9.23
CA ASN A 227 25.71 -12.75 8.83
C ASN A 227 24.54 -11.79 8.63
N ARG A 228 24.86 -10.49 8.68
CA ARG A 228 23.92 -9.39 8.36
C ARG A 228 23.40 -9.40 6.91
N GLN A 229 23.94 -10.28 6.08
CA GLN A 229 23.65 -10.41 4.65
C GLN A 229 23.13 -11.81 4.33
N GLY A 230 22.28 -11.89 3.31
CA GLY A 230 21.71 -13.13 2.79
C GLY A 230 21.37 -13.01 1.31
N GLN A 231 21.19 -14.15 0.64
CA GLN A 231 20.75 -14.21 -0.75
C GLN A 231 19.54 -15.13 -0.88
N LEU A 232 18.53 -14.67 -1.62
CA LEU A 232 17.37 -15.45 -2.01
C LEU A 232 17.31 -15.51 -3.54
N GLN A 233 16.76 -16.59 -4.07
CA GLN A 233 16.42 -16.68 -5.48
C GLN A 233 14.94 -16.36 -5.66
N PHE A 234 14.58 -15.58 -6.67
CA PHE A 234 13.18 -15.41 -7.07
C PHE A 234 12.94 -15.97 -8.47
N CYS A 235 11.71 -16.38 -8.72
CA CYS A 235 11.25 -16.96 -9.97
C CYS A 235 9.90 -16.36 -10.35
N ILE A 236 9.82 -15.83 -11.57
CA ILE A 236 8.61 -15.28 -12.18
C ILE A 236 8.18 -16.22 -13.30
N GLU A 237 6.98 -16.77 -13.16
CA GLU A 237 6.34 -17.62 -14.17
C GLU A 237 5.25 -16.81 -14.88
N ASN A 238 5.46 -16.51 -16.16
CA ASN A 238 4.46 -15.85 -16.99
C ASN A 238 3.51 -16.91 -17.57
N ARG A 239 2.30 -17.01 -17.00
CA ARG A 239 1.29 -17.99 -17.43
C ARG A 239 0.40 -17.50 -18.55
N HIS A 240 0.63 -16.29 -19.05
CA HIS A 240 -0.12 -15.76 -20.17
C HIS A 240 0.42 -16.32 -21.49
N GLU A 241 -0.46 -16.74 -22.39
CA GLU A 241 -0.09 -17.48 -23.61
C GLU A 241 0.47 -16.60 -24.72
N SER A 242 0.15 -15.30 -24.73
CA SER A 242 0.47 -14.40 -25.86
C SER A 242 1.08 -13.04 -25.51
N GLN A 243 1.26 -12.71 -24.23
CA GLN A 243 1.76 -11.39 -23.80
C GLN A 243 3.08 -11.56 -23.04
N TRP A 244 4.05 -10.70 -23.35
CA TRP A 244 5.28 -10.58 -22.57
C TRP A 244 4.97 -9.92 -21.23
N LEU A 245 5.65 -10.37 -20.18
CA LEU A 245 5.59 -9.74 -18.87
C LEU A 245 6.88 -8.95 -18.65
N GLN A 246 6.79 -7.63 -18.60
CA GLN A 246 7.91 -6.77 -18.23
C GLN A 246 7.80 -6.45 -16.74
N ALA A 247 8.84 -6.72 -15.97
CA ALA A 247 8.79 -6.55 -14.53
C ALA A 247 10.06 -5.89 -13.98
N GLY A 248 9.90 -4.76 -13.30
CA GLY A 248 10.90 -4.20 -12.41
C GLY A 248 10.79 -4.81 -11.01
N MET A 249 11.91 -5.16 -10.41
CA MET A 249 11.96 -5.79 -9.10
C MET A 249 12.17 -4.75 -8.00
N SER A 250 11.41 -4.87 -6.92
CA SER A 250 11.57 -4.08 -5.71
C SER A 250 11.33 -4.94 -4.48
N GLY A 251 11.83 -4.47 -3.34
CA GLY A 251 11.70 -5.16 -2.06
C GLY A 251 11.41 -4.15 -0.97
N THR A 252 10.54 -4.52 -0.05
CA THR A 252 10.24 -3.76 1.15
C THR A 252 10.24 -4.68 2.36
N ASP A 253 10.46 -4.11 3.54
CA ASP A 253 10.29 -4.80 4.81
C ASP A 253 9.41 -3.95 5.72
N LEU A 254 8.74 -4.59 6.67
CA LEU A 254 7.80 -3.92 7.57
C LEU A 254 8.45 -2.78 8.38
N GLU A 255 9.75 -2.87 8.66
CA GLU A 255 10.48 -1.91 9.47
C GLU A 255 11.26 -0.87 8.63
N GLY A 256 11.35 -1.07 7.31
CA GLY A 256 12.09 -0.21 6.39
C GLY A 256 13.60 -0.18 6.64
N VAL A 257 14.16 -1.24 7.21
CA VAL A 257 15.59 -1.32 7.59
C VAL A 257 16.40 -2.25 6.69
N VAL A 258 15.74 -3.11 5.91
CA VAL A 258 16.41 -4.07 5.03
C VAL A 258 16.72 -3.39 3.70
N GLN A 259 17.97 -3.52 3.26
CA GLN A 259 18.40 -3.11 1.94
C GLN A 259 18.30 -4.30 0.98
N PHE A 260 17.74 -4.06 -0.19
CA PHE A 260 17.54 -5.05 -1.24
C PHE A 260 18.35 -4.69 -2.48
N GLU A 261 19.06 -5.66 -3.03
CA GLU A 261 19.78 -5.53 -4.29
C GLU A 261 19.39 -6.69 -5.22
N PHE A 262 18.76 -6.35 -6.35
CA PHE A 262 18.25 -7.33 -7.31
C PHE A 262 19.18 -7.47 -8.51
N SER A 263 19.45 -8.70 -8.91
CA SER A 263 20.30 -9.02 -10.06
C SER A 263 19.63 -10.07 -10.97
N PRO A 264 19.17 -9.68 -12.18
CA PRO A 264 19.02 -8.29 -12.67
C PRO A 264 17.89 -7.52 -11.95
N PRO A 265 17.86 -6.17 -12.06
CA PRO A 265 16.81 -5.34 -11.46
C PRO A 265 15.47 -5.39 -12.21
N GLY A 266 15.43 -5.96 -13.42
CA GLY A 266 14.21 -6.13 -14.19
C GLY A 266 14.30 -7.28 -15.20
N PHE A 267 13.14 -7.72 -15.68
CA PHE A 267 12.97 -8.89 -16.53
C PHE A 267 11.95 -8.67 -17.63
N ASP A 268 12.22 -9.27 -18.79
CA ASP A 268 11.23 -9.53 -19.83
C ASP A 268 10.98 -11.03 -19.87
N VAL A 269 9.80 -11.46 -19.43
CA VAL A 269 9.41 -12.87 -19.40
C VAL A 269 8.51 -13.17 -20.59
N PRO A 270 8.93 -14.04 -21.53
CA PRO A 270 8.11 -14.34 -22.70
C PRO A 270 6.79 -15.03 -22.31
N PRO A 271 5.79 -15.05 -23.19
CA PRO A 271 4.54 -15.76 -22.96
C PRO A 271 4.78 -17.25 -22.66
N GLY A 272 4.16 -17.79 -21.61
CA GLY A 272 4.40 -19.15 -21.12
C GLY A 272 5.80 -19.40 -20.54
N GLY A 273 6.61 -18.35 -20.41
CA GLY A 273 8.01 -18.41 -20.02
C GLY A 273 8.24 -18.31 -18.51
N VAL A 274 9.49 -18.52 -18.12
CA VAL A 274 9.96 -18.41 -16.74
C VAL A 274 11.25 -17.60 -16.71
N ALA A 275 11.37 -16.68 -15.76
CA ALA A 275 12.60 -15.96 -15.47
C ALA A 275 13.00 -16.13 -14.01
N TRP A 276 14.31 -16.11 -13.74
CA TRP A 276 14.86 -16.25 -12.40
C TRP A 276 15.95 -15.21 -12.15
N GLY A 277 16.10 -14.81 -10.89
CA GLY A 277 17.12 -13.86 -10.47
C GLY A 277 17.49 -14.03 -9.02
N LEU A 278 18.46 -13.23 -8.57
CA LEU A 278 18.93 -13.21 -7.19
C LEU A 278 18.56 -11.89 -6.52
N VAL A 279 18.17 -11.96 -5.27
CA VAL A 279 18.03 -10.81 -4.39
C VAL A 279 18.99 -10.95 -3.21
N SER A 280 19.90 -10.00 -3.09
CA SER A 280 20.76 -9.86 -1.92
C SER A 280 20.05 -8.97 -0.91
N VAL A 281 19.93 -9.45 0.32
CA VAL A 281 19.32 -8.72 1.44
C VAL A 281 20.37 -8.40 2.48
N SER A 282 20.35 -7.18 3.00
CA SER A 282 21.27 -6.72 4.05
C SER A 282 20.50 -5.95 5.12
N ALA A 283 20.65 -6.34 6.37
CA ALA A 283 19.96 -5.71 7.50
C ALA A 283 20.96 -5.20 8.56
N PRO A 284 20.61 -4.17 9.35
CA PRO A 284 21.41 -3.79 10.52
C PRO A 284 21.34 -4.88 11.60
N ASN A 285 22.41 -5.01 12.40
CA ASN A 285 22.47 -5.99 13.49
C ASN A 285 21.33 -5.78 14.50
N PRO A 286 20.80 -6.87 15.11
CA PRO A 286 19.81 -6.78 16.18
C PRO A 286 20.29 -5.91 17.34
N ALA A 287 19.34 -5.21 17.98
CA ALA A 287 19.63 -4.32 19.12
C ALA A 287 20.04 -5.10 20.38
N LYS A 288 19.49 -6.30 20.57
CA LYS A 288 19.87 -7.18 21.67
C LYS A 288 20.83 -8.26 21.19
N ARG A 289 21.75 -8.59 22.09
CA ARG A 289 22.78 -9.60 21.91
C ARG A 289 22.17 -11.00 21.92
N ASP A 290 22.70 -11.90 21.09
CA ASP A 290 22.30 -13.31 20.96
C ASP A 290 20.80 -13.51 20.63
N GLU A 291 20.17 -12.45 20.10
CA GLU A 291 18.81 -12.51 19.57
C GLU A 291 18.87 -12.65 18.06
N ASP A 292 18.11 -13.60 17.54
CA ASP A 292 17.84 -13.71 16.11
C ASP A 292 16.86 -12.59 15.72
N ALA A 293 17.28 -11.66 14.86
CA ALA A 293 16.36 -10.71 14.24
C ALA A 293 15.58 -11.42 13.13
N THR A 294 14.25 -11.44 13.23
CA THR A 294 13.36 -11.97 12.20
C THR A 294 12.75 -10.81 11.42
N ARG A 295 13.02 -10.72 10.12
CA ARG A 295 12.51 -9.67 9.22
C ARG A 295 11.55 -10.26 8.20
N GLN A 296 10.35 -9.71 8.11
CA GLN A 296 9.40 -10.06 7.05
C GLN A 296 9.70 -9.22 5.83
N LEU A 297 10.00 -9.90 4.73
CA LEU A 297 10.34 -9.33 3.44
C LEU A 297 9.13 -9.45 2.52
N GLU A 298 8.86 -8.40 1.77
CA GLU A 298 7.88 -8.34 0.71
C GLU A 298 8.59 -8.00 -0.60
N ILE A 299 8.63 -8.96 -1.52
CA ILE A 299 9.30 -8.83 -2.82
C ILE A 299 8.23 -8.64 -3.87
N THR A 300 8.35 -7.56 -4.65
CA THR A 300 7.36 -7.13 -5.63
C THR A 300 7.99 -7.03 -7.01
N ALA A 301 7.31 -7.58 -8.00
CA ALA A 301 7.58 -7.41 -9.42
C ALA A 301 6.47 -6.51 -10.00
N SER A 302 6.79 -5.41 -10.68
CA SER A 302 5.79 -4.45 -11.18
C SER A 302 6.18 -3.74 -12.48
N ASP A 303 5.19 -3.29 -13.24
CA ASP A 303 5.33 -2.46 -14.45
C ASP A 303 4.74 -1.04 -14.27
N GLU A 304 4.75 -0.53 -13.02
CA GLU A 304 4.10 0.71 -12.55
C GLU A 304 2.57 0.65 -12.47
N HIS A 305 1.90 -0.24 -13.21
CA HIS A 305 0.43 -0.31 -13.28
C HIS A 305 -0.13 -1.53 -12.53
N GLU A 306 0.51 -2.68 -12.69
CA GLU A 306 0.17 -3.93 -12.03
C GLU A 306 1.39 -4.47 -11.26
N SER A 307 1.14 -5.33 -10.27
CA SER A 307 2.22 -5.91 -9.47
C SER A 307 1.94 -7.33 -9.00
N LEU A 308 3.00 -8.14 -8.91
CA LEU A 308 3.03 -9.45 -8.27
C LEU A 308 3.83 -9.32 -6.98
N THR A 309 3.28 -9.79 -5.87
CA THR A 309 3.96 -9.69 -4.57
C THR A 309 4.05 -11.04 -3.90
N THR A 310 5.19 -11.32 -3.27
CA THR A 310 5.44 -12.54 -2.51
C THR A 310 6.18 -12.23 -1.22
N LYS A 311 6.03 -13.09 -0.22
CA LYS A 311 6.59 -12.89 1.12
C LYS A 311 7.74 -13.87 1.37
N ALA A 312 8.77 -13.37 2.03
CA ALA A 312 9.88 -14.18 2.53
C ALA A 312 10.26 -13.74 3.95
N THR A 313 11.02 -14.57 4.65
CA THR A 313 11.50 -14.27 6.01
C THR A 313 13.02 -14.32 6.03
N PHE A 314 13.65 -13.28 6.56
CA PHE A 314 15.09 -13.23 6.78
C PHE A 314 15.38 -13.23 8.27
N ILE A 315 16.03 -14.30 8.74
CA ILE A 315 16.46 -14.48 10.12
C ILE A 315 17.97 -14.31 10.15
N HIS A 316 18.47 -13.35 10.93
CA HIS A 316 19.91 -13.18 11.08
C HIS A 316 20.36 -12.97 12.52
N ALA A 317 21.52 -13.54 12.83
CA ALA A 317 22.15 -13.42 14.14
C ALA A 317 22.93 -12.09 14.26
N GLY A 318 23.03 -11.59 15.49
CA GLY A 318 23.94 -10.49 15.81
C GLY A 318 25.39 -10.96 15.88
N TRP A 319 26.33 -10.04 15.58
CA TRP A 319 27.76 -10.32 15.70
C TRP A 319 28.17 -10.49 17.18
N ASP A 320 28.61 -11.68 17.56
CA ASP A 320 29.22 -11.94 18.87
C ASP A 320 30.76 -11.78 18.82
N TRP A 321 31.26 -10.57 19.12
CA TRP A 321 32.70 -10.28 19.19
C TRP A 321 33.34 -10.72 20.52
N ILE A 322 32.54 -11.18 21.47
CA ILE A 322 32.97 -11.45 22.84
C ILE A 322 33.88 -12.68 22.97
N PRO A 323 33.69 -13.79 22.23
CA PRO A 323 34.65 -14.89 22.19
C PRO A 323 36.06 -14.42 21.77
N ILE A 324 36.14 -13.45 20.85
CA ILE A 324 37.42 -12.89 20.38
C ILE A 324 38.10 -12.10 21.50
N VAL A 325 37.37 -11.24 22.21
CA VAL A 325 37.94 -10.46 23.32
C VAL A 325 38.32 -11.35 24.51
N GLN A 326 37.54 -12.40 24.78
CA GLN A 326 37.87 -13.40 25.80
C GLN A 326 39.17 -14.13 25.48
N ALA A 327 39.30 -14.63 24.24
CA ALA A 327 40.53 -15.27 23.79
C ALA A 327 41.71 -14.31 23.86
N ALA A 328 41.53 -13.06 23.43
CA ALA A 328 42.57 -12.03 23.49
C ALA A 328 43.04 -11.76 24.93
N LEU A 329 42.14 -11.64 25.91
CA LEU A 329 42.50 -11.45 27.32
C LEU A 329 43.31 -12.63 27.89
N ILE A 330 42.91 -13.87 27.56
CA ILE A 330 43.61 -15.07 28.03
C ILE A 330 45.00 -15.19 27.39
N VAL A 331 45.09 -14.97 26.08
CA VAL A 331 46.37 -15.02 25.34
C VAL A 331 47.31 -13.92 25.82
N PHE A 332 46.81 -12.68 25.94
CA PHE A 332 47.59 -11.55 26.43
C PHE A 332 48.06 -11.77 27.87
N GLY A 333 47.20 -12.30 28.73
CA GLY A 333 47.57 -12.69 30.09
C GLY A 333 48.68 -13.74 30.14
N GLY A 334 48.63 -14.73 29.24
CA GLY A 334 49.66 -15.77 29.13
C GLY A 334 51.00 -15.21 28.68
N VAL A 335 50.99 -14.36 27.65
CA VAL A 335 52.19 -13.68 27.15
C VAL A 335 52.83 -12.81 28.23
N LEU A 336 52.03 -12.05 28.99
CA LEU A 336 52.53 -11.25 30.11
C LEU A 336 53.17 -12.10 31.20
N ALA A 337 52.57 -13.25 31.54
CA ALA A 337 53.14 -14.16 32.53
C ALA A 337 54.45 -14.80 32.04
N MET A 338 54.53 -15.18 30.76
CA MET A 338 55.77 -15.67 30.15
C MET A 338 56.86 -14.60 30.17
N TRP A 339 56.51 -13.36 29.82
CA TRP A 339 57.44 -12.23 29.85
C TRP A 339 57.95 -11.99 31.27
N GLY A 340 57.05 -11.94 32.26
CA GLY A 340 57.42 -11.75 33.67
C GLY A 340 58.35 -12.83 34.21
N ALA A 341 58.13 -14.09 33.80
CA ALA A 341 59.01 -15.21 34.16
C ALA A 341 60.39 -15.14 33.49
N ALA A 342 60.44 -14.67 32.23
CA ALA A 342 61.66 -14.60 31.44
C ALA A 342 62.51 -13.34 31.70
N GLU A 343 61.92 -12.24 32.17
CA GLU A 343 62.57 -10.93 32.31
C GLU A 343 63.92 -11.02 33.06
N PRO A 344 64.05 -11.69 34.21
CA PRO A 344 65.31 -11.65 34.93
C PRO A 344 66.39 -12.55 34.28
N TRP A 345 66.00 -13.48 33.39
CA TRP A 345 66.96 -14.20 32.54
C TRP A 345 67.47 -13.33 31.38
N ALA A 346 66.66 -12.38 30.91
CA ALA A 346 67.02 -11.41 29.88
C ALA A 346 67.80 -10.21 30.44
N SER A 347 67.66 -9.92 31.74
CA SER A 347 68.44 -8.87 32.40
C SER A 347 69.93 -9.23 32.44
N ASN A 348 70.82 -8.27 32.14
CA ASN A 348 72.28 -8.45 32.12
C ASN A 348 72.91 -8.66 33.53
N ALA A 349 72.10 -8.95 34.55
CA ALA A 349 72.58 -9.27 35.88
C ALA A 349 73.31 -10.63 35.85
N LYS A 350 74.63 -10.61 36.05
CA LYS A 350 75.53 -11.80 35.96
C LYS A 350 75.11 -12.99 36.83
N LEU A 351 74.27 -12.79 37.84
CA LEU A 351 73.80 -13.84 38.76
C LEU A 351 72.61 -14.66 38.24
N PHE A 352 71.91 -14.21 37.20
CA PHE A 352 70.62 -14.79 36.80
C PHE A 352 70.44 -15.03 35.30
N ASN A 353 71.51 -14.92 34.50
CA ASN A 353 71.45 -15.14 33.06
C ASN A 353 71.12 -16.62 32.74
N ALA A 354 70.26 -16.88 31.74
CA ALA A 354 69.95 -18.23 31.25
C ALA A 354 71.22 -19.03 30.87
N ARG A 355 72.30 -18.35 30.49
CA ARG A 355 73.63 -18.93 30.29
C ARG A 355 74.11 -19.74 31.50
N TRP A 356 73.79 -19.33 32.73
CA TRP A 356 74.10 -20.10 33.94
C TRP A 356 73.35 -21.44 34.00
N LEU A 357 72.11 -21.55 33.52
CA LEU A 357 71.38 -22.84 33.48
C LEU A 357 72.03 -23.86 32.54
N PHE A 358 72.70 -23.38 31.48
CA PHE A 358 73.36 -24.24 30.48
C PHE A 358 74.85 -24.44 30.74
N GLU A 359 75.54 -23.48 31.37
CA GLU A 359 76.98 -23.55 31.68
C GLU A 359 77.27 -24.04 33.11
N SER A 360 76.35 -23.89 34.06
CA SER A 360 76.53 -24.53 35.36
C SER A 360 76.36 -26.04 35.17
N ASN A 361 77.25 -26.84 35.76
CA ASN A 361 77.18 -28.31 35.80
C ASN A 361 75.95 -28.83 36.60
N TRP A 362 74.84 -28.10 36.65
CA TRP A 362 73.62 -28.42 37.39
C TRP A 362 73.00 -29.76 36.96
N TRP A 363 73.16 -30.12 35.68
CA TRP A 363 72.74 -31.40 35.09
C TRP A 363 73.91 -32.37 34.81
N SER A 364 75.16 -31.90 34.85
CA SER A 364 76.33 -32.64 34.35
C SER A 364 77.00 -33.45 35.45
N ASN A 365 77.19 -34.74 35.20
CA ASN A 365 77.87 -35.76 36.02
C ASN A 365 79.36 -35.44 36.26
N SER A 366 79.64 -34.41 37.06
CA SER A 366 80.99 -34.07 37.51
C SER A 366 81.04 -34.08 39.03
N ALA A 367 81.27 -35.27 39.60
CA ALA A 367 81.67 -35.56 40.98
C ALA A 367 80.83 -34.91 42.11
N ASN A 368 79.93 -35.70 42.70
CA ASN A 368 79.36 -35.59 44.06
C ASN A 368 78.57 -34.32 44.48
N THR A 369 78.08 -33.45 43.58
CA THR A 369 77.31 -32.26 44.01
C THR A 369 76.09 -31.88 43.17
N GLY A 370 75.51 -32.82 42.40
CA GLY A 370 74.29 -32.57 41.61
C GLY A 370 73.05 -32.28 42.48
N LEU A 371 72.06 -31.55 41.92
CA LEU A 371 70.80 -31.20 42.62
C LEU A 371 70.07 -32.44 43.16
N LEU A 372 70.01 -33.51 42.36
CA LEU A 372 69.33 -34.76 42.75
C LEU A 372 70.05 -35.45 43.93
N ASP A 373 71.38 -35.45 43.96
CA ASP A 373 72.15 -35.98 45.09
C ASP A 373 71.96 -35.14 46.36
N LYS A 374 71.95 -33.81 46.24
CA LYS A 374 71.70 -32.92 47.39
C LYS A 374 70.27 -33.02 47.92
N LEU A 375 69.29 -33.15 47.04
CA LEU A 375 67.90 -33.43 47.40
C LEU A 375 67.75 -34.81 48.08
N ASN A 376 68.48 -35.83 47.60
CA ASN A 376 68.45 -37.16 48.19
C ASN A 376 69.18 -37.22 49.54
N GLN A 377 70.30 -36.50 49.70
CA GLN A 377 71.13 -36.51 50.91
C GLN A 377 70.54 -35.65 52.05
N TYR A 378 69.93 -34.50 51.74
CA TYR A 378 69.47 -33.54 52.74
C TYR A 378 67.94 -33.30 52.69
N GLY A 379 67.21 -33.93 51.77
CA GLY A 379 65.78 -33.69 51.59
C GLY A 379 65.46 -32.21 51.34
N VAL A 380 64.23 -31.82 51.71
CA VAL A 380 63.80 -30.41 51.71
C VAL A 380 64.61 -29.57 52.72
N MET A 381 65.27 -30.20 53.71
CA MET A 381 66.14 -29.52 54.67
C MET A 381 67.38 -28.88 54.03
N PHE A 382 67.79 -29.32 52.84
CA PHE A 382 68.86 -28.68 52.07
C PHE A 382 68.62 -27.19 51.88
N LEU A 383 67.37 -26.82 51.58
CA LEU A 383 66.98 -25.45 51.28
C LEU A 383 67.11 -24.52 52.50
N TRP A 384 67.01 -25.06 53.71
CA TRP A 384 67.06 -24.30 54.96
C TRP A 384 68.49 -24.05 55.48
N HIS A 385 69.50 -24.75 54.93
CA HIS A 385 70.91 -24.60 55.30
C HIS A 385 71.73 -23.80 54.28
N GLN A 386 71.10 -23.27 53.22
CA GLN A 386 71.76 -22.44 52.23
C GLN A 386 71.75 -20.96 52.65
N THR A 387 72.77 -20.22 52.23
CA THR A 387 72.73 -18.75 52.25
C THR A 387 71.54 -18.24 51.41
N PRO A 388 70.95 -17.06 51.71
CA PRO A 388 69.79 -16.56 50.99
C PRO A 388 70.04 -16.51 49.47
N ASP A 389 71.25 -16.08 49.09
CA ASP A 389 71.66 -16.01 47.69
C ASP A 389 71.66 -17.39 47.01
N GLN A 390 72.18 -18.42 47.70
CA GLN A 390 72.14 -19.79 47.19
C GLN A 390 70.71 -20.32 47.10
N PHE A 391 69.87 -20.06 48.11
CA PHE A 391 68.46 -20.46 48.09
C PHE A 391 67.73 -19.85 46.89
N VAL A 392 67.91 -18.55 46.66
CA VAL A 392 67.32 -17.83 45.53
C VAL A 392 67.82 -18.40 44.20
N VAL A 393 69.14 -18.58 44.05
CA VAL A 393 69.76 -19.12 42.83
C VAL A 393 69.25 -20.54 42.51
N PHE A 394 69.03 -21.38 43.50
CA PHE A 394 68.53 -22.75 43.29
C PHE A 394 67.02 -22.83 43.04
N SER A 395 66.22 -21.97 43.67
CA SER A 395 64.76 -22.07 43.65
C SER A 395 64.09 -21.29 42.52
N GLN A 396 64.72 -20.20 42.03
CA GLN A 396 64.13 -19.35 40.98
C GLN A 396 63.93 -20.08 39.64
N PRO A 397 64.89 -20.86 39.11
CA PRO A 397 64.71 -21.44 37.77
C PRO A 397 63.55 -22.46 37.69
N PRO A 398 63.40 -23.42 38.62
CA PRO A 398 62.25 -24.33 38.59
C PRO A 398 60.90 -23.63 38.72
N GLU A 399 60.82 -22.58 39.55
CA GLU A 399 59.59 -21.79 39.73
C GLU A 399 59.20 -21.07 38.43
N ARG A 400 60.15 -20.40 37.78
CA ARG A 400 59.90 -19.71 36.52
C ARG A 400 59.57 -20.64 35.37
N ILE A 401 60.25 -21.78 35.26
CA ILE A 401 59.89 -22.82 34.28
C ILE A 401 58.46 -23.29 34.52
N SER A 402 58.07 -23.49 35.78
CA SER A 402 56.71 -23.87 36.13
C SER A 402 55.70 -22.80 35.71
N ILE A 403 55.96 -21.52 36.02
CA ILE A 403 55.11 -20.40 35.58
C ILE A 403 55.02 -20.33 34.05
N PHE A 404 56.13 -20.53 33.34
CA PHE A 404 56.19 -20.51 31.88
C PHE A 404 55.34 -21.63 31.26
N VAL A 405 55.45 -22.86 31.78
CA VAL A 405 54.64 -24.02 31.36
C VAL A 405 53.15 -23.74 31.63
N LEU A 406 52.83 -23.17 32.80
CA LEU A 406 51.46 -22.82 33.15
C LEU A 406 50.92 -21.70 32.26
N ALA A 407 51.74 -20.71 31.90
CA ALA A 407 51.34 -19.64 31.00
C ALA A 407 51.06 -20.17 29.59
N ILE A 408 51.88 -21.10 29.07
CA ILE A 408 51.58 -21.82 27.82
C ILE A 408 50.26 -22.60 27.95
N ALA A 409 50.07 -23.34 29.05
CA ALA A 409 48.83 -24.05 29.30
C ALA A 409 47.62 -23.09 29.31
N MET A 410 47.77 -21.89 29.88
CA MET A 410 46.73 -20.87 29.88
C MET A 410 46.40 -20.39 28.45
N ILE A 411 47.40 -20.14 27.60
CA ILE A 411 47.19 -19.79 26.18
C ILE A 411 46.45 -20.92 25.46
N VAL A 412 46.87 -22.17 25.65
CA VAL A 412 46.21 -23.35 25.04
C VAL A 412 44.75 -23.44 25.49
N THR A 413 44.44 -23.12 26.75
CA THR A 413 43.05 -23.15 27.23
C THR A 413 42.13 -22.17 26.52
N ALA A 414 42.65 -21.09 25.92
CA ALA A 414 41.86 -20.15 25.12
C ALA A 414 41.22 -20.81 23.88
N PHE A 415 41.80 -21.90 23.38
CA PHE A 415 41.35 -22.59 22.16
C PHE A 415 40.66 -23.93 22.43
N VAL A 416 40.96 -24.58 23.56
CA VAL A 416 40.50 -25.96 23.81
C VAL A 416 39.29 -26.02 24.76
N SER A 417 39.17 -25.09 25.70
CA SER A 417 38.15 -25.23 26.75
C SER A 417 37.66 -23.89 27.28
N VAL A 418 36.37 -23.64 27.17
CA VAL A 418 35.82 -22.33 27.51
C VAL A 418 35.79 -22.12 29.04
N GLY A 419 36.62 -21.19 29.51
CA GLY A 419 36.60 -20.54 30.83
C GLY A 419 37.06 -21.35 32.04
N LYS A 420 36.66 -22.62 32.21
CA LYS A 420 36.93 -23.36 33.47
C LYS A 420 38.41 -23.62 33.72
N TRP A 421 39.15 -24.02 32.69
CA TRP A 421 40.58 -24.34 32.83
C TRP A 421 41.44 -23.09 32.84
N SER A 422 41.10 -22.05 32.07
CA SER A 422 41.84 -20.77 32.13
C SER A 422 41.78 -20.15 33.53
N ILE A 423 40.62 -20.18 34.21
CA ILE A 423 40.51 -19.73 35.62
C ILE A 423 41.43 -20.54 36.53
N ARG A 424 41.43 -21.88 36.40
CA ARG A 424 42.24 -22.77 37.27
C ARG A 424 43.74 -22.55 37.05
N VAL A 425 44.16 -22.45 35.79
CA VAL A 425 45.56 -22.24 35.44
C VAL A 425 46.02 -20.85 35.88
N ALA A 426 45.22 -19.80 35.63
CA ALA A 426 45.50 -18.45 36.11
C ALA A 426 45.63 -18.38 37.64
N ALA A 427 44.70 -19.01 38.37
CA ALA A 427 44.78 -19.08 39.82
C ALA A 427 46.02 -19.84 40.29
N LEU A 428 46.41 -20.91 39.61
CA LEU A 428 47.60 -21.69 39.94
C LEU A 428 48.89 -20.91 39.66
N ILE A 429 48.95 -20.11 38.58
CA ILE A 429 50.04 -19.17 38.32
C ILE A 429 50.15 -18.15 39.47
N ALA A 430 49.02 -17.54 39.87
CA ALA A 430 49.02 -16.56 40.95
C ALA A 430 49.44 -17.17 42.30
N VAL A 431 48.93 -18.35 42.64
CA VAL A 431 49.29 -19.08 43.87
C VAL A 431 50.77 -19.49 43.85
N ALA A 432 51.30 -19.97 42.73
CA ALA A 432 52.71 -20.31 42.60
C ALA A 432 53.60 -19.08 42.81
N ALA A 433 53.29 -17.96 42.15
CA ALA A 433 54.04 -16.71 42.26
C ALA A 433 53.98 -16.11 43.68
N ILE A 434 52.78 -16.01 44.28
CA ILE A 434 52.61 -15.48 45.64
C ILE A 434 53.25 -16.42 46.67
N GLY A 435 53.05 -17.73 46.52
CA GLY A 435 53.62 -18.73 47.42
C GLY A 435 55.14 -18.71 47.40
N TYR A 436 55.74 -18.59 46.21
CA TYR A 436 57.17 -18.43 46.06
C TYR A 436 57.68 -17.14 46.71
N TRP A 437 56.99 -16.02 46.48
CA TRP A 437 57.35 -14.74 47.09
C TRP A 437 57.26 -14.76 48.62
N LEU A 438 56.20 -15.34 49.19
CA LEU A 438 56.06 -15.51 50.64
C LEU A 438 57.17 -16.41 51.20
N LEU A 439 57.51 -17.49 50.50
CA LEU A 439 58.59 -18.38 50.91
C LEU A 439 59.94 -17.64 50.91
N LEU A 440 60.20 -16.82 49.89
CA LEU A 440 61.37 -15.93 49.86
C LEU A 440 61.37 -14.94 51.03
N LEU A 441 60.24 -14.31 51.33
CA LEU A 441 60.12 -13.40 52.46
C LEU A 441 60.39 -14.08 53.80
N ILE A 442 59.86 -15.28 54.01
CA ILE A 442 60.09 -16.06 55.24
C ILE A 442 61.58 -16.42 55.37
N SER A 443 62.21 -16.88 54.28
CA SER A 443 63.64 -17.22 54.24
C SER A 443 64.51 -16.00 54.58
N LEU A 444 64.23 -14.86 53.96
CA LEU A 444 64.95 -13.61 54.20
C LEU A 444 64.73 -13.05 55.62
N ALA A 445 63.49 -13.11 56.11
CA ALA A 445 63.15 -12.66 57.46
C ALA A 445 63.88 -13.51 58.53
N TRP A 446 63.99 -14.81 58.32
CA TRP A 446 64.71 -15.70 59.23
C TRP A 446 66.22 -15.40 59.27
N GLN A 447 66.77 -14.86 58.18
CA GLN A 447 68.19 -14.50 58.08
C GLN A 447 68.46 -13.02 58.40
N HIS A 448 67.45 -12.27 58.85
CA HIS A 448 67.53 -10.84 59.18
C HIS A 448 68.06 -9.95 58.03
N VAL A 449 67.82 -10.32 56.77
CA VAL A 449 68.23 -9.53 55.60
C VAL A 449 67.10 -8.58 55.20
N SER A 450 67.40 -7.30 55.01
CA SER A 450 66.44 -6.31 54.53
C SER A 450 66.02 -6.60 53.08
N ILE A 451 64.72 -6.69 52.86
CA ILE A 451 64.11 -7.04 51.57
C ILE A 451 64.12 -5.85 50.61
N GLY A 452 64.65 -6.05 49.39
CA GLY A 452 64.40 -5.16 48.26
C GLY A 452 62.98 -5.35 47.71
N ALA A 453 62.43 -4.34 47.03
CA ALA A 453 61.10 -4.43 46.42
C ALA A 453 60.96 -5.68 45.52
N PRO A 454 59.75 -6.26 45.38
CA PRO A 454 59.51 -7.36 44.46
C PRO A 454 60.03 -7.02 43.06
N SER A 455 60.65 -8.00 42.39
CA SER A 455 61.11 -7.80 41.03
C SER A 455 59.94 -7.43 40.12
N TYR A 456 60.17 -6.55 39.14
CA TYR A 456 59.15 -6.16 38.16
C TYR A 456 58.52 -7.38 37.45
N GLY A 457 59.27 -8.48 37.30
CA GLY A 457 58.79 -9.74 36.74
C GLY A 457 57.59 -10.34 37.48
N ILE A 458 57.57 -10.35 38.83
CA ILE A 458 56.44 -10.94 39.57
C ILE A 458 55.15 -10.14 39.38
N ILE A 459 55.26 -8.82 39.24
CA ILE A 459 54.12 -7.94 38.98
C ILE A 459 53.50 -8.27 37.61
N LEU A 460 54.33 -8.50 36.58
CA LEU A 460 53.86 -8.93 35.26
C LEU A 460 53.20 -10.32 35.28
N VAL A 461 53.74 -11.26 36.06
CA VAL A 461 53.12 -12.59 36.24
C VAL A 461 51.74 -12.48 36.88
N LEU A 462 51.59 -11.65 37.92
CA LEU A 462 50.30 -11.45 38.60
C LEU A 462 49.30 -10.71 37.72
N PHE A 463 49.72 -9.70 36.94
CA PHE A 463 48.85 -9.07 35.94
C PHE A 463 48.43 -10.06 34.86
N GLY A 464 49.37 -10.89 34.38
CA GLY A 464 49.08 -11.94 33.41
C GLY A 464 48.03 -12.94 33.91
N ALA A 465 48.18 -13.39 35.16
CA ALA A 465 47.18 -14.22 35.83
C ALA A 465 45.84 -13.50 36.01
N ALA A 466 45.83 -12.21 36.38
CA ALA A 466 44.61 -11.44 36.52
C ALA A 466 43.84 -11.31 35.19
N PHE A 467 44.53 -11.03 34.08
CA PHE A 467 43.93 -10.99 32.74
C PHE A 467 43.38 -12.35 32.30
N GLY A 468 44.15 -13.43 32.52
CA GLY A 468 43.70 -14.79 32.25
C GLY A 468 42.47 -15.19 33.05
N LEU A 469 42.41 -14.79 34.33
CA LEU A 469 41.28 -15.04 35.21
C LEU A 469 40.06 -14.19 34.81
N ALA A 470 40.25 -12.92 34.47
CA ALA A 470 39.17 -12.05 33.98
C ALA A 470 38.57 -12.56 32.67
N GLY A 471 39.42 -12.93 31.69
CA GLY A 471 38.99 -13.54 30.44
C GLY A 471 38.25 -14.87 30.67
N GLY A 472 38.76 -15.71 31.59
CA GLY A 472 38.11 -16.98 31.94
C GLY A 472 36.78 -16.83 32.69
N LEU A 473 36.67 -15.88 33.62
CA LEU A 473 35.41 -15.57 34.31
C LEU A 473 34.38 -15.01 33.35
N TRP A 474 34.79 -14.11 32.45
CA TRP A 474 33.91 -13.55 31.43
C TRP A 474 33.37 -14.66 30.52
N ALA A 475 34.24 -15.55 30.03
CA ALA A 475 33.85 -16.73 29.25
C ALA A 475 32.85 -17.65 29.97
N ARG A 476 32.95 -17.75 31.30
CA ARG A 476 32.03 -18.55 32.10
C ARG A 476 30.67 -17.88 32.30
N VAL A 477 30.62 -16.55 32.33
CA VAL A 477 29.37 -15.78 32.47
C VAL A 477 28.60 -15.75 31.16
N THR A 478 29.30 -15.68 30.02
CA THR A 478 28.64 -15.60 28.70
C THR A 478 28.14 -16.93 28.17
N ASN A 479 28.72 -18.04 28.62
CA ASN A 479 28.34 -19.39 28.18
C ASN A 479 27.34 -20.08 29.14
N LYS A 480 26.77 -19.33 30.08
CA LYS A 480 25.66 -19.76 30.94
C LYS A 480 24.41 -19.05 30.49
#